data_AF-A0AAD9UAU4-F1
#
_entry.id   AF-A0AAD9UAU4-F1
#
_cell.length_a   1.000
_cell.length_b   1.000
_cell.length_c   1.000
_cell.angle_alpha   90.00
_cell.angle_beta   90.00
_cell.angle_gamma   90.00
#
_symmetry.space_group_name_H-M   'P 1'
#
loop_
_entity.id
_entity.type
_entity.pdbx_description
1 polymer ?
#
loop_
_entity_poly.entity_id
_entity_poly.type
_entity_poly.pdbx_seq_one_letter_code
_entity_poly.pdbx_strand_id
1 'polypeptide(L)'
;MSECFNSWIREDMDKPLVLENFIRKIMARFCEKWAKKDKLNDIITPYVRENLTMNEKEARKLQVIHGRECWYETVDQGGVKFLMNTDDAICDFGIWHMTGLRCMYAIAMFMYKRDHAHHHMHWYYSKQAWKMAYDRNINPIPDESRWPEFESQTIKPPVQKAKAGKPKKRRTRAADEPRAPNTTFCKR
;
A
#
# COMPACT_ATOMS: atom_id res chain seq x y z
N MET A 1 -9.77 -1.06 13.48
CA MET A 1 -8.44 -1.56 13.04
C MET A 1 -8.53 -1.97 11.59
N SER A 2 -7.54 -1.60 10.78
CA SER A 2 -7.48 -1.86 9.32
C SER A 2 -7.24 -3.35 9.02
N GLU A 3 -7.83 -3.86 7.94
CA GLU A 3 -7.67 -5.25 7.47
C GLU A 3 -6.20 -5.60 7.21
N CYS A 4 -5.41 -4.64 6.70
CA CYS A 4 -3.98 -4.85 6.43
C CYS A 4 -3.19 -5.12 7.71
N PHE A 5 -3.50 -4.41 8.79
CA PHE A 5 -2.86 -4.62 10.09
C PHE A 5 -3.22 -5.99 10.66
N ASN A 6 -4.51 -6.33 10.64
CA ASN A 6 -5.01 -7.63 11.12
C ASN A 6 -4.40 -8.80 10.33
N SER A 7 -4.20 -8.64 9.03
CA SER A 7 -3.53 -9.64 8.21
C SER A 7 -2.05 -9.80 8.60
N TRP A 8 -1.37 -8.72 8.97
CA TRP A 8 0.06 -8.72 9.30
C TRP A 8 0.39 -9.34 10.66
N ILE A 9 -0.51 -9.17 11.63
CA ILE A 9 -0.36 -9.71 12.99
C ILE A 9 -1.07 -11.05 13.19
N ARG A 10 -1.77 -11.56 12.17
CA ARG A 10 -2.65 -12.74 12.27
C ARG A 10 -1.98 -13.95 12.91
N GLU A 11 -0.74 -14.23 12.50
CA GLU A 11 0.06 -15.36 12.99
C GLU A 11 0.62 -15.15 14.40
N ASP A 12 0.64 -13.90 14.87
CA ASP A 12 1.17 -13.51 16.16
C ASP A 12 0.06 -13.26 17.20
N MET A 13 -1.22 -13.16 16.78
CA MET A 13 -2.35 -12.89 17.68
C MET A 13 -2.50 -13.88 18.83
N ASP A 14 -2.12 -15.14 18.62
CA ASP A 14 -2.21 -16.20 19.63
C ASP A 14 -0.94 -16.29 20.50
N LYS A 15 0.05 -15.42 20.27
CA LYS A 15 1.33 -15.40 20.98
C LYS A 15 1.31 -14.34 22.09
N PRO A 16 1.99 -14.57 23.24
CA PRO A 16 2.03 -13.62 24.34
C PRO A 16 2.73 -12.29 23.98
N LEU A 17 3.61 -12.29 22.96
CA LEU A 17 4.47 -11.16 22.59
C LEU A 17 4.16 -10.59 21.19
N VAL A 18 2.88 -10.30 20.92
CA VAL A 18 2.41 -9.78 19.61
C VAL A 18 3.15 -8.50 19.20
N LEU A 19 3.31 -7.57 20.15
CA LEU A 19 3.94 -6.26 19.93
C LEU A 19 5.43 -6.38 19.57
N GLU A 20 6.16 -7.25 20.25
CA GLU A 20 7.58 -7.47 19.98
C GLU A 20 7.80 -8.08 18.59
N ASN A 21 6.99 -9.09 18.24
CA ASN A 21 7.03 -9.69 16.91
C ASN A 21 6.68 -8.68 15.82
N PHE A 22 5.70 -7.81 16.08
CA PHE A 22 5.33 -6.74 15.17
C PHE A 22 6.47 -5.73 14.98
N ILE A 23 7.12 -5.30 16.05
CA ILE A 23 8.27 -4.39 16.00
C ILE A 23 9.43 -5.03 15.24
N ARG A 24 9.73 -6.31 15.49
CA ARG A 24 10.75 -7.07 14.74
C ARG A 24 10.45 -7.12 13.24
N LYS A 25 9.19 -7.36 12.85
CA LYS A 25 8.74 -7.35 11.45
C LYS A 25 8.91 -5.96 10.81
N ILE A 26 8.55 -4.89 11.50
CA ILE A 26 8.73 -3.52 10.98
C ILE A 26 10.24 -3.22 10.84
N MET A 27 11.04 -3.53 11.86
CA MET A 27 12.49 -3.33 11.83
C MET A 27 13.12 -4.01 10.62
N ALA A 28 12.84 -5.30 10.39
CA ALA A 28 13.33 -6.04 9.23
C ALA A 28 12.91 -5.37 7.92
N ARG A 29 11.64 -4.95 7.81
CA ARG A 29 11.11 -4.25 6.63
C ARG A 29 11.80 -2.91 6.38
N PHE A 30 12.10 -2.13 7.42
CA PHE A 30 12.82 -0.87 7.30
C PHE A 30 14.25 -1.10 6.80
N CYS A 31 14.97 -2.07 7.37
CA CYS A 31 16.30 -2.45 6.89
C CYS A 31 16.30 -2.90 5.42
N GLU A 32 15.33 -3.72 5.02
CA GLU A 32 15.18 -4.13 3.62
C GLU A 32 14.90 -2.94 2.68
N LYS A 33 14.03 -2.01 3.08
CA LYS A 33 13.68 -0.83 2.29
C LYS A 33 14.84 0.15 2.19
N TRP A 34 15.64 0.28 3.24
CA TRP A 34 16.86 1.06 3.25
C TRP A 34 17.90 0.47 2.29
N ALA A 35 18.19 -0.82 2.40
CA ALA A 35 19.13 -1.52 1.52
C ALA A 35 18.70 -1.48 0.05
N LYS A 36 17.40 -1.57 -0.24
CA LYS A 36 16.86 -1.42 -1.60
C LYS A 36 17.06 -0.01 -2.15
N LYS A 37 16.99 1.03 -1.32
CA LYS A 37 17.17 2.41 -1.73
C LYS A 37 18.62 2.74 -2.07
N ASP A 38 19.60 2.11 -1.43
CA ASP A 38 21.02 2.30 -1.79
C ASP A 38 21.36 1.65 -3.15
N LYS A 39 20.68 0.55 -3.50
CA LYS A 39 20.80 -0.10 -4.83
C LYS A 39 20.01 0.60 -5.95
N LEU A 40 19.14 1.54 -5.61
CA LEU A 40 18.27 2.21 -6.58
C LEU A 40 19.08 3.28 -7.33
N ASN A 41 19.36 3.08 -8.61
CA ASN A 41 20.05 4.08 -9.45
C ASN A 41 19.11 5.13 -10.04
N ASP A 42 17.82 5.01 -9.77
CA ASP A 42 16.77 5.84 -10.35
C ASP A 42 16.40 7.03 -9.43
N ILE A 43 15.81 8.07 -10.02
CA ILE A 43 15.27 9.24 -9.33
C ILE A 43 13.95 8.91 -8.65
N ILE A 44 13.22 7.91 -9.16
CA ILE A 44 11.88 7.54 -8.71
C ILE A 44 11.83 6.13 -8.12
N THR A 45 10.78 5.84 -7.36
CA THR A 45 10.60 4.51 -6.75
C THR A 45 10.40 3.40 -7.80
N PRO A 46 10.80 2.14 -7.53
CA PRO A 46 10.56 1.01 -8.44
C PRO A 46 9.09 0.79 -8.81
N TYR A 47 8.19 0.95 -7.84
CA TYR A 47 6.74 0.83 -8.07
C TYR A 47 6.25 1.81 -9.13
N VAL A 48 6.73 3.05 -9.05
CA VAL A 48 6.33 4.09 -10.00
C VAL A 48 7.02 3.90 -11.33
N ARG A 49 8.29 3.45 -11.36
CA ARG A 49 8.98 3.11 -12.61
C ARG A 49 8.21 2.04 -13.40
N GLU A 50 7.74 1.00 -12.72
CA GLU A 50 6.95 -0.07 -13.33
C GLU A 50 5.62 0.46 -13.87
N ASN A 51 4.86 1.21 -13.06
CA ASN A 51 3.61 1.85 -13.47
C ASN A 51 3.80 2.79 -14.67
N LEU A 52 4.84 3.63 -14.64
CA LEU A 52 5.16 4.57 -15.71
C LEU A 52 5.49 3.81 -17.00
N THR A 53 6.30 2.76 -16.92
CA THR A 53 6.66 1.94 -18.09
C THR A 53 5.44 1.26 -18.70
N MET A 54 4.51 0.77 -17.87
CA MET A 54 3.25 0.18 -18.33
C MET A 54 2.37 1.24 -19.01
N ASN A 55 2.15 2.38 -18.35
CA ASN A 55 1.30 3.44 -18.88
C ASN A 55 1.90 4.12 -20.11
N GLU A 56 3.23 4.22 -20.22
CA GLU A 56 3.92 4.73 -21.41
C GLU A 56 3.70 3.82 -22.63
N LYS A 57 3.61 2.50 -22.44
CA LYS A 57 3.29 1.58 -23.55
C LYS A 57 1.88 1.79 -24.07
N GLU A 58 0.92 1.99 -23.16
CA GLU A 58 -0.47 2.28 -23.54
C GLU A 58 -0.61 3.70 -24.12
N ALA A 59 0.09 4.68 -23.55
CA ALA A 59 0.10 6.07 -24.02
C ALA A 59 0.52 6.22 -25.48
N ARG A 60 1.47 5.39 -25.95
CA ARG A 60 1.93 5.39 -27.36
C ARG A 60 0.84 5.02 -28.36
N LYS A 61 -0.23 4.35 -27.91
CA LYS A 61 -1.36 3.93 -28.74
C LYS A 61 -2.42 5.02 -28.89
N LEU A 62 -2.33 6.08 -28.07
CA LEU A 62 -3.31 7.16 -28.01
C LEU A 62 -2.96 8.25 -29.02
N GLN A 63 -3.99 8.85 -29.61
CA GLN A 63 -3.84 10.06 -30.40
C GLN A 63 -3.94 11.29 -29.48
N VAL A 64 -3.05 12.26 -29.66
CA VAL A 64 -3.08 13.53 -28.93
C VAL A 64 -3.42 14.66 -29.89
N ILE A 65 -4.41 15.45 -29.53
CA ILE A 65 -4.83 16.65 -30.24
C ILE A 65 -4.56 17.84 -29.32
N HIS A 66 -3.75 18.79 -29.77
CA HIS A 66 -3.47 20.01 -29.01
C HIS A 66 -4.59 21.03 -29.24
N GLY A 67 -5.18 21.51 -28.14
CA GLY A 67 -6.13 22.61 -28.14
C GLY A 67 -5.43 23.96 -27.99
N ARG A 68 -6.19 24.98 -27.61
CA ARG A 68 -5.62 26.29 -27.28
C ARG A 68 -4.95 26.25 -25.90
N GLU A 69 -3.83 26.96 -25.76
CA GLU A 69 -3.08 27.08 -24.50
C GLU A 69 -2.68 25.72 -23.93
N CYS A 70 -3.16 25.40 -22.72
CA CYS A 70 -2.75 24.27 -21.91
C CYS A 70 -3.71 23.08 -21.99
N TRP A 71 -4.69 23.14 -22.91
CA TRP A 71 -5.69 22.11 -23.13
C TRP A 71 -5.27 21.11 -24.20
N TYR A 72 -5.48 19.83 -23.89
CA TYR A 72 -5.20 18.71 -24.77
C TYR A 72 -6.37 17.74 -24.75
N GLU A 73 -6.69 17.17 -25.90
CA GLU A 73 -7.60 16.04 -26.03
C GLU A 73 -6.78 14.80 -26.38
N THR A 74 -6.94 13.74 -25.60
CA THR A 74 -6.37 12.43 -25.92
C THR A 74 -7.47 11.46 -26.29
N VAL A 75 -7.30 10.77 -27.42
CA VAL A 75 -8.29 9.85 -27.98
C VAL A 75 -7.73 8.44 -27.96
N ASP A 76 -8.48 7.52 -27.37
CA ASP A 76 -8.17 6.09 -27.35
C ASP A 76 -8.52 5.42 -28.68
N GLN A 77 -8.03 4.19 -28.90
CA GLN A 77 -8.32 3.39 -30.10
C GLN A 77 -9.83 3.15 -30.28
N GLY A 78 -10.59 3.14 -29.18
CA GLY A 78 -12.05 3.05 -29.19
C GLY A 78 -12.78 4.37 -29.48
N GLY A 79 -12.06 5.47 -29.74
CA GLY A 79 -12.64 6.80 -30.01
C GLY A 79 -13.09 7.57 -28.77
N VAL A 80 -12.84 7.04 -27.56
CA VAL A 80 -13.14 7.73 -26.30
C VAL A 80 -12.16 8.87 -26.10
N LYS A 81 -12.69 10.05 -25.81
CA LYS A 81 -11.94 11.30 -25.65
C LYS A 81 -11.78 11.64 -24.18
N PHE A 82 -10.60 12.13 -23.82
CA PHE A 82 -10.30 12.64 -22.50
C PHE A 82 -9.65 14.01 -22.59
N LEU A 83 -10.14 14.93 -21.78
CA LEU A 83 -9.62 16.28 -21.65
C LEU A 83 -8.53 16.32 -20.58
N MET A 84 -7.46 17.06 -20.91
CA MET A 84 -6.28 17.21 -20.08
C MET A 84 -5.87 18.67 -20.03
N ASN A 85 -5.51 19.15 -18.84
CA ASN A 85 -4.91 20.47 -18.66
C ASN A 85 -3.50 20.31 -18.04
N THR A 86 -2.48 20.94 -18.65
CA THR A 86 -1.10 20.85 -18.14
C THR A 86 -0.86 21.62 -16.86
N ASP A 87 -1.47 22.79 -16.70
CA ASP A 87 -1.13 23.73 -15.62
C ASP A 87 -1.80 23.30 -14.31
N ASP A 88 -3.07 22.94 -14.39
CA ASP A 88 -3.83 22.50 -13.21
C ASP A 88 -3.60 21.02 -12.88
N ALA A 89 -2.78 20.33 -13.67
CA ALA A 89 -2.56 18.89 -13.56
C ALA A 89 -3.86 18.07 -13.61
N ILE A 90 -4.93 18.62 -14.20
CA ILE A 90 -6.26 18.02 -14.25
C ILE A 90 -6.31 16.97 -15.37
N CYS A 91 -6.82 15.80 -14.99
CA CYS A 91 -7.22 14.73 -15.89
C CYS A 91 -8.68 14.42 -15.59
N ASP A 92 -9.52 14.26 -16.60
CA ASP A 92 -10.92 13.83 -16.44
C ASP A 92 -11.06 12.56 -15.58
N PHE A 93 -10.04 11.69 -15.59
CA PHE A 93 -10.00 10.47 -14.78
C PHE A 93 -9.73 10.70 -13.29
N GLY A 94 -9.29 11.89 -12.88
CA GLY A 94 -9.00 12.23 -11.47
C GLY A 94 -7.86 11.45 -10.81
N ILE A 95 -7.20 10.54 -11.54
CA ILE A 95 -6.15 9.64 -11.01
C ILE A 95 -5.02 10.43 -10.33
N TRP A 96 -4.67 11.59 -10.88
CA TRP A 96 -3.68 12.48 -10.29
C TRP A 96 -4.02 12.91 -8.87
N HIS A 97 -5.25 13.38 -8.63
CA HIS A 97 -5.67 13.84 -7.31
C HIS A 97 -5.74 12.69 -6.30
N MET A 98 -6.10 11.49 -6.75
CA MET A 98 -6.24 10.32 -5.88
C MET A 98 -4.90 9.68 -5.53
N THR A 99 -3.98 9.59 -6.48
CA THR A 99 -2.75 8.80 -6.34
C THR A 99 -1.48 9.63 -6.42
N GLY A 100 -1.51 10.83 -6.97
CA GLY A 100 -0.30 11.59 -7.31
C GLY A 100 0.51 10.98 -8.47
N LEU A 101 -0.09 10.06 -9.22
CA LEU A 101 0.48 9.43 -10.43
C LEU A 101 -0.25 9.91 -11.67
N ARG A 102 0.47 9.92 -12.80
CA ARG A 102 -0.08 10.26 -14.11
C ARG A 102 -0.69 9.02 -14.77
N CYS A 103 -1.90 9.17 -15.28
CA CYS A 103 -2.56 8.15 -16.10
C CYS A 103 -1.94 8.10 -17.51
N MET A 104 -2.27 7.06 -18.29
CA MET A 104 -1.78 6.91 -19.66
C MET A 104 -2.14 8.09 -20.58
N TYR A 105 -3.32 8.69 -20.42
CA TYR A 105 -3.75 9.88 -21.18
C TYR A 105 -2.84 11.09 -20.90
N ALA A 106 -2.57 11.37 -19.63
CA ALA A 106 -1.64 12.43 -19.24
C ALA A 106 -0.23 12.17 -19.76
N ILE A 107 0.23 10.92 -19.69
CA ILE A 107 1.55 10.53 -20.18
C ILE A 107 1.64 10.74 -21.71
N ALA A 108 0.60 10.38 -22.47
CA ALA A 108 0.58 10.63 -23.92
C ALA A 108 0.73 12.12 -24.25
N MET A 109 0.04 12.99 -23.50
CA MET A 109 0.19 14.44 -23.63
C MET A 109 1.62 14.91 -23.32
N PHE A 110 2.26 14.42 -22.25
CA PHE A 110 3.66 14.77 -21.97
C PHE A 110 4.61 14.29 -23.06
N MET A 111 4.41 13.08 -23.59
CA MET A 111 5.17 12.55 -24.72
C MET A 111 5.01 13.42 -25.97
N TYR A 112 3.80 13.90 -26.24
CA TYR A 112 3.52 14.85 -27.34
C TYR A 112 4.31 16.16 -27.16
N LYS A 113 4.38 16.69 -25.92
CA LYS A 113 5.19 17.88 -25.59
C LYS A 113 6.71 17.62 -25.53
N ARG A 114 7.15 16.38 -25.79
CA ARG A 114 8.55 15.93 -25.63
C ARG A 114 9.09 16.16 -24.22
N ASP A 115 8.22 16.04 -23.22
CA ASP A 115 8.57 16.12 -21.81
C ASP A 115 8.49 14.75 -21.16
N HIS A 116 9.25 14.57 -20.09
CA HIS A 116 9.28 13.32 -19.36
C HIS A 116 8.21 13.31 -18.27
N ALA A 117 7.30 12.32 -18.34
CA ALA A 117 6.22 12.17 -17.38
C ALA A 117 6.69 12.05 -15.92
N HIS A 118 7.92 11.58 -15.68
CA HIS A 118 8.45 11.46 -14.33
C HIS A 118 8.74 12.80 -13.63
N HIS A 119 8.90 13.91 -14.38
CA HIS A 119 8.99 15.26 -13.82
C HIS A 119 7.66 15.74 -13.24
N HIS A 120 6.55 15.17 -13.73
CA HIS A 120 5.19 15.59 -13.41
C HIS A 120 4.52 14.66 -12.40
N MET A 121 5.31 14.01 -11.53
CA MET A 121 4.82 13.11 -10.50
C MET A 121 4.89 13.75 -9.11
N HIS A 122 4.04 13.29 -8.20
CA HIS A 122 4.07 13.82 -6.84
C HIS A 122 5.40 13.48 -6.17
N TRP A 123 5.94 14.42 -5.39
CA TRP A 123 7.27 14.32 -4.78
C TRP A 123 7.44 13.08 -3.87
N TYR A 124 6.33 12.58 -3.30
CA TYR A 124 6.27 11.35 -2.49
C TYR A 124 6.88 10.12 -3.17
N TYR A 125 6.94 10.11 -4.50
CA TYR A 125 7.49 9.01 -5.28
C TYR A 125 8.96 9.19 -5.67
N SER A 126 9.61 10.24 -5.19
CA SER A 126 11.04 10.43 -5.39
C SER A 126 11.87 9.51 -4.50
N LYS A 127 13.09 9.20 -4.95
CA LYS A 127 14.12 8.53 -4.14
C LYS A 127 14.44 9.33 -2.86
N GLN A 128 14.34 10.66 -2.93
CA GLN A 128 14.53 11.53 -1.77
C GLN A 128 13.44 11.32 -0.71
N ALA A 129 12.16 11.29 -1.12
CA ALA A 129 11.05 10.98 -0.21
C ALA A 129 11.17 9.59 0.39
N TRP A 130 11.56 8.59 -0.43
CA TRP A 130 11.84 7.24 0.07
C TRP A 130 12.94 7.27 1.12
N LYS A 131 14.05 7.98 0.86
CA LYS A 131 15.14 8.12 1.84
C LYS A 131 14.60 8.70 3.14
N MET A 132 13.87 9.81 3.09
CA MET A 132 13.30 10.46 4.28
C MET A 132 12.35 9.53 5.06
N ALA A 133 11.52 8.76 4.36
CA ALA A 133 10.56 7.84 4.98
C ALA A 133 11.22 6.69 5.75
N TYR A 134 12.40 6.22 5.29
CA TYR A 134 13.09 5.07 5.86
C TYR A 134 14.46 5.41 6.47
N ASP A 135 14.76 6.69 6.69
CA ASP A 135 16.04 7.16 7.24
C ASP A 135 16.25 6.76 8.70
N ARG A 136 15.16 6.65 9.46
CA ARG A 136 15.20 6.30 10.87
C ARG A 136 15.31 4.80 11.06
N ASN A 137 16.17 4.41 11.99
CA ASN A 137 16.27 3.02 12.44
C ASN A 137 15.25 2.72 13.54
N ILE A 138 14.72 1.50 13.53
CA ILE A 138 13.91 0.96 14.63
C ILE A 138 14.82 0.02 15.41
N ASN A 139 15.04 0.33 16.69
CA ASN A 139 15.91 -0.49 17.51
C ASN A 139 15.21 -1.78 17.96
N PRO A 140 15.95 -2.89 18.09
CA PRO A 140 15.40 -4.11 18.65
C PRO A 140 15.02 -3.90 20.11
N ILE A 141 13.99 -4.62 20.56
CA ILE A 141 13.65 -4.71 21.98
C ILE A 141 14.58 -5.76 22.60
N PRO A 142 15.27 -5.46 23.71
CA PRO A 142 16.08 -6.44 24.43
C PRO A 142 15.20 -7.59 24.94
N ASP A 143 15.80 -8.73 25.26
CA ASP A 143 15.08 -9.83 25.88
C ASP A 143 14.52 -9.42 27.26
N GLU A 144 13.39 -10.02 27.64
CA GLU A 144 12.70 -9.72 28.91
C GLU A 144 13.64 -9.89 30.11
N SER A 145 14.55 -10.86 30.06
CA SER A 145 15.55 -11.11 31.12
C SER A 145 16.52 -9.94 31.37
N ARG A 146 16.60 -8.98 30.43
CA ARG A 146 17.52 -7.82 30.48
C ARG A 146 16.78 -6.50 30.67
N TRP A 147 15.47 -6.54 30.88
CA TRP A 147 14.71 -5.31 31.10
C TRP A 147 15.05 -4.72 32.46
N PRO A 148 15.15 -3.38 32.57
CA PRO A 148 15.33 -2.74 33.87
C PRO A 148 14.11 -3.03 34.74
N GLU A 149 14.35 -3.25 36.03
CA GLU A 149 13.26 -3.33 37.01
C GLU A 149 12.48 -2.01 36.98
N PHE A 150 11.18 -2.11 36.73
CA PHE A 150 10.30 -0.96 36.66
C PHE A 150 9.19 -1.14 37.69
N GLU A 151 9.08 -0.17 38.61
CA GLU A 151 7.96 -0.11 39.56
C GLU A 151 6.67 0.24 38.82
N SER A 152 6.00 -0.77 38.26
CA SER A 152 4.69 -0.62 37.64
C SER A 152 3.59 -1.00 38.62
N GLN A 153 2.45 -0.32 38.54
CA GLN A 153 1.21 -0.85 39.12
C GLN A 153 0.94 -2.22 38.48
N THR A 154 0.68 -3.24 39.31
CA THR A 154 0.27 -4.55 38.83
C THR A 154 -1.03 -4.40 38.06
N ILE A 155 -0.96 -4.48 36.73
CA ILE A 155 -2.14 -4.43 35.87
C ILE A 155 -2.92 -5.71 36.13
N LYS A 156 -4.00 -5.60 36.91
CA LYS A 156 -4.91 -6.73 37.10
C LYS A 156 -5.55 -7.04 35.75
N PRO A 157 -5.69 -8.33 35.38
CA PRO A 157 -6.40 -8.69 34.16
C PRO A 157 -7.79 -8.02 34.19
N PRO A 158 -8.30 -7.54 33.04
CA PRO A 158 -9.64 -6.99 32.97
C PRO A 158 -10.60 -8.02 33.55
N VAL A 159 -11.46 -7.58 34.47
CA VAL A 159 -12.43 -8.46 35.12
C VAL A 159 -13.24 -9.14 34.02
N GLN A 160 -12.95 -10.42 33.79
CA GLN A 160 -13.69 -11.21 32.82
C GLN A 160 -15.07 -11.44 33.41
N LYS A 161 -16.03 -10.60 33.02
CA LYS A 161 -17.44 -10.96 33.19
C LYS A 161 -17.65 -12.23 32.39
N ALA A 162 -18.03 -13.32 33.06
CA ALA A 162 -18.51 -14.51 32.37
C ALA A 162 -19.64 -14.05 31.45
N LYS A 163 -19.42 -14.09 30.13
CA LYS A 163 -20.52 -13.91 29.20
C LYS A 163 -21.53 -15.00 29.55
N ALA A 164 -22.79 -14.62 29.74
CA ALA A 164 -23.85 -15.59 29.99
C ALA A 164 -23.87 -16.58 28.80
N GLY A 165 -23.40 -17.79 29.04
CA GLY A 165 -23.36 -18.87 28.05
C GLY A 165 -21.99 -19.18 27.43
N LYS A 166 -21.83 -20.43 27.04
CA LYS A 166 -20.65 -20.99 26.36
C LYS A 166 -20.49 -20.34 24.97
N PRO A 167 -19.30 -19.84 24.59
CA PRO A 167 -19.05 -19.34 23.25
C PRO A 167 -19.44 -20.41 22.22
N LYS A 168 -20.27 -20.07 21.24
CA LYS A 168 -20.64 -21.00 20.16
C LYS A 168 -19.38 -21.38 19.40
N LYS A 169 -18.98 -22.66 19.47
CA LYS A 169 -17.83 -23.21 18.71
C LYS A 169 -18.05 -23.19 17.20
N ARG A 170 -19.30 -23.03 16.73
CA ARG A 170 -19.65 -23.01 15.32
C ARG A 170 -20.21 -21.64 14.95
N ARG A 171 -19.67 -21.08 13.86
CA ARG A 171 -20.20 -19.89 13.19
C ARG A 171 -21.67 -20.14 12.82
N THR A 172 -22.55 -19.17 13.10
CA THR A 172 -23.90 -19.16 12.52
C THR A 172 -23.77 -18.90 11.02
N ARG A 173 -24.35 -19.77 10.20
CA ARG A 173 -24.34 -19.62 8.73
C ARG A 173 -25.49 -18.70 8.32
N ALA A 174 -25.28 -17.91 7.27
CA ALA A 174 -26.35 -17.17 6.62
C ALA A 174 -27.25 -18.15 5.84
N ALA A 175 -28.49 -17.76 5.54
CA ALA A 175 -29.50 -18.66 4.96
C ALA A 175 -29.10 -19.19 3.56
N ASP A 176 -28.26 -18.44 2.88
CA ASP A 176 -27.73 -18.64 1.53
C ASP A 176 -26.40 -19.41 1.48
N GLU A 177 -25.80 -19.76 2.64
CA GLU A 177 -24.53 -20.47 2.64
C GLU A 177 -24.68 -22.00 2.46
N PRO A 178 -23.98 -22.60 1.48
CA PRO A 178 -24.00 -24.04 1.27
C PRO A 178 -23.40 -24.80 2.46
N ARG A 179 -24.00 -25.93 2.81
CA ARG A 179 -23.57 -26.73 3.96
C ARG A 179 -22.24 -27.42 3.64
N ALA A 180 -21.18 -27.10 4.38
CA ALA A 180 -19.91 -27.84 4.24
C ALA A 180 -20.14 -29.36 4.41
N PRO A 181 -19.50 -30.21 3.57
CA PRO A 181 -19.68 -31.66 3.60
C PRO A 181 -19.20 -32.23 4.94
N ASN A 182 -19.93 -33.24 5.45
CA ASN A 182 -19.59 -33.91 6.69
C ASN A 182 -18.32 -34.75 6.47
N THR A 183 -17.15 -34.24 6.84
CA THR A 183 -15.96 -35.09 6.98
C THR A 183 -16.07 -35.87 8.28
N THR A 184 -16.39 -37.16 8.17
CA THR A 184 -16.25 -38.14 9.26
C THR A 184 -14.77 -38.24 9.62
N PHE A 185 -14.39 -37.74 10.80
CA PHE A 185 -13.07 -38.04 11.37
C PHE A 185 -12.99 -39.55 11.63
N CYS A 186 -12.06 -40.22 10.95
CA CYS A 186 -11.71 -41.60 11.24
C CYS A 186 -11.11 -41.64 12.66
N LYS A 187 -11.72 -42.41 13.57
CA LYS A 187 -11.20 -42.59 14.94
C LYS A 187 -9.95 -43.46 14.86
N ARG A 188 -8.83 -42.98 15.42
CA ARG A 188 -7.70 -43.82 15.83
C ARG A 188 -8.05 -44.49 17.15
#